data_AF-A0A7K2E6Y1-F1
#
_entry.id   AF-A0A7K2E6Y1-F1
#
_cell.length_a   1.000
_cell.length_b   1.000
_cell.length_c   1.000
_cell.angle_alpha   90.00
_cell.angle_beta   90.00
_cell.angle_gamma   90.00
#
_symmetry.space_group_name_H-M   'P 1'
#
loop_
_entity.id
_entity.type
_entity.pdbx_description
1 polymer ?
#
loop_
_entity_poly.entity_id
_entity_poly.type
_entity_poly.pdbx_seq_one_letter_code
_entity_poly.pdbx_strand_id
1 'polypeptide(L)'
;MDVFLHPLFNRWLKSLAGGEEGDGIDWWEVRAEIAALLRALETHGRRLGDPECHEVVSARYDIHALRRTPPTETTPYADGAPVLRILFGFVMDDAGHEAAVVLVGGDKTALGNRWYPPHVQQAQDRLDQWCRKHPDYRPIVRRGDL
;
A
#
# COMPACT_ATOMS: atom_id res chain seq x y z
N MET A 1 -5.60 -9.09 11.10
CA MET A 1 -6.36 -7.85 10.84
C MET A 1 -6.87 -7.93 9.42
N ASP A 2 -8.09 -7.50 9.15
CA ASP A 2 -8.61 -7.59 7.78
C ASP A 2 -7.88 -6.63 6.83
N VAL A 3 -7.59 -7.11 5.62
CA VAL A 3 -6.97 -6.33 4.55
C VAL A 3 -7.85 -6.37 3.31
N PHE A 4 -8.45 -5.23 2.97
CA PHE A 4 -9.27 -5.06 1.78
C PHE A 4 -8.46 -4.47 0.64
N LEU A 5 -8.74 -4.89 -0.60
CA LEU A 5 -8.11 -4.33 -1.79
C LEU A 5 -9.09 -3.39 -2.49
N HIS A 6 -8.70 -2.14 -2.71
CA HIS A 6 -9.46 -1.24 -3.56
C HIS A 6 -9.54 -1.82 -4.99
N PRO A 7 -10.69 -1.77 -5.69
CA PRO A 7 -10.82 -2.35 -7.03
C PRO A 7 -9.79 -1.86 -8.05
N LEU A 8 -9.39 -0.58 -7.97
CA LEU A 8 -8.33 -0.02 -8.83
C LEU A 8 -6.93 -0.51 -8.46
N PHE A 9 -6.67 -0.79 -7.18
CA PHE A 9 -5.42 -1.45 -6.77
C PHE A 9 -5.37 -2.88 -7.29
N ASN A 10 -6.46 -3.64 -7.15
CA ASN A 10 -6.54 -5.00 -7.67
C ASN A 10 -6.35 -5.05 -9.20
N ARG A 11 -6.89 -4.06 -9.93
CA ARG A 11 -6.65 -3.92 -11.37
C ARG A 11 -5.17 -3.70 -11.68
N TRP A 12 -4.51 -2.81 -10.95
CA TRP A 12 -3.07 -2.56 -11.09
C TRP A 12 -2.24 -3.81 -10.78
N LEU A 13 -2.56 -4.52 -9.69
CA LEU A 13 -1.87 -5.76 -9.32
C LEU A 13 -2.00 -6.83 -10.42
N LYS A 14 -3.17 -6.91 -11.06
CA LYS A 14 -3.39 -7.81 -12.20
C LYS A 14 -2.65 -7.36 -13.46
N SER A 15 -2.51 -6.07 -13.72
CA SER A 15 -1.76 -5.60 -14.89
C SER A 15 -0.27 -5.91 -14.81
N LEU A 16 0.30 -6.07 -13.61
CA LEU A 16 1.69 -6.55 -13.46
C LEU A 16 1.90 -7.95 -14.04
N ALA A 17 0.84 -8.77 -14.16
CA ALA A 17 0.94 -10.09 -14.77
C ALA A 17 1.08 -10.04 -16.31
N GLY A 18 0.79 -8.89 -16.92
CA GLY A 18 0.97 -8.65 -18.35
C GLY A 18 2.19 -7.78 -18.65
N GLY A 19 3.18 -7.72 -17.74
CA GLY A 19 4.44 -7.00 -17.95
C GLY A 19 5.08 -7.36 -19.28
N GLU A 20 5.74 -6.38 -19.89
CA GLU A 20 6.31 -6.53 -21.24
C GLU A 20 7.43 -7.57 -21.22
N GLU A 21 7.32 -8.62 -22.06
CA GLU A 21 8.45 -9.50 -22.33
C GLU A 21 9.63 -8.65 -22.84
N GLY A 22 10.72 -8.56 -22.06
CA GLY A 22 11.96 -7.91 -22.48
C GLY A 22 12.49 -6.76 -21.62
N ASP A 23 11.80 -6.37 -20.54
CA ASP A 23 12.30 -5.34 -19.61
C ASP A 23 13.33 -5.87 -18.58
N GLY A 24 13.57 -7.19 -18.57
CA GLY A 24 14.51 -7.85 -17.66
C GLY A 24 14.01 -7.99 -16.22
N ILE A 25 12.73 -7.70 -15.95
CA ILE A 25 12.13 -7.78 -14.63
C ILE A 25 11.41 -9.13 -14.49
N ASP A 26 11.72 -9.87 -13.42
CA ASP A 26 10.91 -11.02 -13.02
C ASP A 26 9.61 -10.55 -12.35
N TRP A 27 8.61 -10.27 -13.17
CA TRP A 27 7.29 -9.83 -12.71
C TRP A 27 6.54 -10.88 -11.88
N TRP A 28 6.94 -12.16 -11.96
CA TRP A 28 6.40 -13.19 -11.09
C TRP A 28 6.94 -13.01 -9.67
N GLU A 29 8.25 -12.86 -9.52
CA GLU A 29 8.90 -12.59 -8.22
C GLU A 29 8.36 -11.30 -7.59
N VAL A 30 8.28 -10.22 -8.34
CA VAL A 30 7.72 -8.94 -7.88
C VAL A 30 6.31 -9.12 -7.30
N ARG A 31 5.46 -9.92 -7.96
CA ARG A 31 4.10 -10.19 -7.47
C ARG A 31 4.08 -11.07 -6.22
N ALA A 32 4.97 -12.05 -6.13
CA ALA A 32 5.11 -12.89 -4.94
C ALA A 32 5.51 -12.04 -3.73
N GLU A 33 6.43 -11.10 -3.91
CA GLU A 33 6.86 -10.15 -2.88
C GLU A 33 5.76 -9.17 -2.46
N ILE A 34 4.96 -8.66 -3.42
CA ILE A 34 3.77 -7.87 -3.08
C ILE A 34 2.79 -8.69 -2.24
N ALA A 35 2.54 -9.95 -2.61
CA ALA A 35 1.66 -10.83 -1.85
C ALA A 35 2.21 -11.10 -0.44
N ALA A 36 3.53 -11.26 -0.30
CA ALA A 36 4.19 -11.40 1.00
C ALA A 36 3.99 -10.16 1.88
N LEU A 37 4.18 -8.95 1.34
CA LEU A 37 3.93 -7.69 2.05
C LEU A 37 2.47 -7.55 2.50
N LEU A 38 1.51 -7.93 1.67
CA LEU A 38 0.09 -7.90 2.03
C LEU A 38 -0.24 -8.89 3.15
N ARG A 39 0.35 -10.09 3.13
CA ARG A 39 0.20 -11.07 4.22
C ARG A 39 0.88 -10.61 5.50
N ALA A 40 2.03 -9.94 5.40
CA ALA A 40 2.70 -9.36 6.55
C ALA A 40 1.83 -8.25 7.18
N LEU A 41 1.19 -7.42 6.36
CA LEU A 41 0.22 -6.42 6.83
C LEU A 41 -0.98 -7.06 7.52
N GLU A 42 -1.55 -8.13 6.95
CA GLU A 42 -2.66 -8.87 7.54
C GLU A 42 -2.28 -9.46 8.91
N THR A 43 -1.06 -9.99 9.03
CA THR A 43 -0.53 -10.65 10.23
C THR A 43 -0.17 -9.67 11.33
N HIS A 44 0.57 -8.61 10.99
CA HIS A 44 1.17 -7.70 11.97
C HIS A 44 0.36 -6.42 12.17
N GLY A 45 -0.48 -6.04 11.20
CA GLY A 45 -1.23 -4.78 11.20
C GLY A 45 -0.31 -3.58 11.43
N ARG A 46 -0.67 -2.72 12.38
CA ARG A 46 0.15 -1.56 12.79
C ARG A 46 1.57 -1.90 13.24
N ARG A 47 1.84 -3.14 13.66
CA ARG A 47 3.17 -3.56 14.15
C ARG A 47 4.16 -3.90 13.04
N LEU A 48 3.75 -3.92 11.76
CA LEU A 48 4.64 -4.28 10.65
C LEU A 48 5.87 -3.35 10.58
N GLY A 49 5.68 -2.04 10.80
CA GLY A 49 6.78 -1.10 11.08
C GLY A 49 7.91 -1.02 10.03
N ASP A 50 8.97 -0.28 10.37
CA ASP A 50 10.20 -0.15 9.57
C ASP A 50 11.04 -1.45 9.70
N PRO A 51 11.63 -2.02 8.63
CA PRO A 51 11.77 -1.53 7.25
C PRO A 51 10.66 -1.88 6.24
N GLU A 52 9.64 -2.64 6.60
CA GLU A 52 8.59 -3.09 5.66
C GLU A 52 7.58 -1.98 5.34
N CYS A 53 7.35 -1.10 6.30
CA CYS A 53 6.25 -0.14 6.32
C CYS A 53 6.71 1.18 6.94
N HIS A 54 6.15 2.30 6.50
CA HIS A 54 6.29 3.57 7.18
C HIS A 54 5.04 4.41 7.03
N GLU A 55 4.83 5.29 7.99
CA GLU A 55 3.75 6.26 7.98
C GLU A 55 3.98 7.33 6.90
N VAL A 56 2.91 7.76 6.22
CA VAL A 56 2.93 8.86 5.25
C VAL A 56 2.47 10.15 5.92
N VAL A 57 3.42 10.89 6.46
CA VAL A 57 3.16 12.04 7.35
C VAL A 57 2.43 13.21 6.70
N SER A 58 2.48 13.33 5.39
CA SER A 58 1.79 14.38 4.63
C SER A 58 0.30 14.08 4.39
N ALA A 59 -0.19 12.90 4.75
CA ALA A 59 -1.59 12.51 4.55
C ALA A 59 -2.50 13.02 5.67
N ARG A 60 -3.73 13.40 5.32
CA ARG A 60 -4.83 13.73 6.24
C ARG A 60 -5.32 12.50 7.00
N TYR A 61 -5.42 11.37 6.30
CA TYR A 61 -5.81 10.10 6.89
C TYR A 61 -4.58 9.32 7.37
N ASP A 62 -4.81 8.33 8.23
CA ASP A 62 -3.81 7.39 8.69
C ASP A 62 -3.40 6.45 7.54
N ILE A 63 -2.54 7.00 6.66
CA ILE A 63 -2.02 6.34 5.46
C ILE A 63 -0.58 5.92 5.70
N HIS A 64 -0.28 4.70 5.28
CA HIS A 64 1.01 4.06 5.39
C HIS A 64 1.45 3.54 4.02
N ALA A 65 2.74 3.25 3.90
CA ALA A 65 3.35 2.77 2.67
C ALA A 65 4.16 1.50 2.94
N LEU A 66 3.72 0.38 2.37
CA LEU A 66 4.55 -0.83 2.27
C LEU A 66 5.68 -0.58 1.27
N ARG A 67 6.85 -1.14 1.57
CA ARG A 67 8.07 -1.03 0.76
C ARG A 67 8.48 -2.42 0.30
N ARG A 68 8.57 -2.59 -1.02
CA ARG A 68 9.27 -3.72 -1.62
C ARG A 68 10.79 -3.53 -1.51
N THR A 69 11.27 -2.32 -1.81
CA THR A 69 12.71 -1.98 -1.84
C THR A 69 13.02 -0.88 -0.80
N PRO A 70 14.12 -0.96 -0.02
CA PRO A 70 15.18 -1.98 -0.06
C PRO A 70 14.74 -3.37 0.45
N PRO A 71 15.58 -4.43 0.30
CA PRO A 71 15.27 -5.76 0.81
C PRO A 71 14.95 -5.76 2.30
N THR A 72 13.99 -6.60 2.69
CA THR A 72 13.63 -6.83 4.09
C THR A 72 13.42 -8.32 4.34
N GLU A 73 13.05 -8.73 5.56
CA GLU A 73 12.68 -10.12 5.84
C GLU A 73 11.50 -10.59 4.98
N THR A 74 10.60 -9.67 4.62
CA THR A 74 9.41 -9.98 3.81
C THR A 74 9.70 -10.04 2.31
N THR A 75 10.66 -9.25 1.83
CA THR A 75 11.03 -9.16 0.40
C THR A 75 12.55 -9.20 0.24
N PRO A 76 13.20 -10.35 0.49
CA PRO A 76 14.65 -10.45 0.62
C PRO A 76 15.42 -10.27 -0.71
N TYR A 77 14.75 -10.41 -1.85
CA TYR A 77 15.36 -10.31 -3.19
C TYR A 77 15.07 -8.98 -3.88
N ALA A 78 14.35 -8.08 -3.23
CA ALA A 78 13.99 -6.77 -3.77
C ALA A 78 15.10 -5.72 -3.67
N ASP A 79 16.29 -6.03 -4.19
CA ASP A 79 17.50 -5.18 -4.11
C ASP A 79 17.61 -4.13 -5.23
N GLY A 80 16.74 -4.20 -6.22
CA GLY A 80 16.73 -3.33 -7.38
C GLY A 80 15.34 -2.89 -7.83
N ALA A 81 15.30 -2.32 -9.03
CA ALA A 81 14.05 -1.93 -9.68
C ALA A 81 13.15 -3.16 -9.93
N PRO A 82 11.82 -3.00 -9.88
CA PRO A 82 11.10 -1.75 -9.59
C PRO A 82 11.08 -1.41 -8.09
N VAL A 83 11.31 -0.13 -7.77
CA VAL A 83 11.20 0.41 -6.40
C VAL A 83 9.73 0.65 -6.08
N LEU A 84 9.03 -0.39 -5.64
CA LEU A 84 7.58 -0.29 -5.41
C LEU A 84 7.21 0.31 -4.05
N ARG A 85 6.14 1.10 -4.05
CA ARG A 85 5.42 1.59 -2.87
C ARG A 85 3.94 1.23 -3.00
N ILE A 86 3.37 0.74 -1.90
CA ILE A 86 1.96 0.40 -1.82
C ILE A 86 1.34 1.21 -0.69
N LEU A 87 0.52 2.19 -1.05
CA LEU A 87 -0.23 3.02 -0.10
C LEU A 87 -1.50 2.29 0.33
N PHE A 88 -1.71 2.25 1.64
CA PHE A 88 -2.92 1.76 2.27
C PHE A 88 -3.33 2.70 3.40
N GLY A 89 -4.62 2.70 3.75
CA GLY A 89 -5.16 3.49 4.84
C GLY A 89 -5.87 2.61 5.86
N PHE A 90 -5.79 2.98 7.13
CA PHE A 90 -6.58 2.33 8.17
C PHE A 90 -8.02 2.86 8.20
N VAL A 91 -8.95 1.94 8.39
CA VAL A 91 -10.37 2.20 8.61
C VAL A 91 -10.80 1.52 9.89
N MET A 92 -11.87 2.03 10.49
CA MET A 92 -12.47 1.45 11.68
C MET A 92 -13.96 1.25 11.42
N ASP A 93 -14.49 0.10 11.82
CA ASP A 93 -15.94 -0.15 11.80
C ASP A 93 -16.65 0.45 13.03
N ASP A 94 -17.98 0.43 13.02
CA ASP A 94 -18.81 0.95 14.13
C ASP A 94 -18.61 0.17 15.45
N ALA A 95 -18.06 -1.04 15.41
CA ALA A 95 -17.73 -1.86 16.57
C ALA A 95 -16.29 -1.62 17.09
N GLY A 96 -15.52 -0.76 16.43
CA GLY A 96 -14.14 -0.45 16.79
C GLY A 96 -13.11 -1.44 16.24
N HIS A 97 -13.49 -2.32 15.31
CA HIS A 97 -12.54 -3.19 14.62
C HIS A 97 -11.81 -2.40 13.54
N GLU A 98 -10.49 -2.48 13.58
CA GLU A 98 -9.61 -1.87 12.60
C GLU A 98 -9.38 -2.83 11.42
N ALA A 99 -9.38 -2.26 10.21
CA ALA A 99 -8.96 -2.92 8.99
C ALA A 99 -8.06 -2.00 8.16
N ALA A 100 -7.30 -2.59 7.24
CA ALA A 100 -6.55 -1.84 6.24
C ALA A 100 -7.23 -1.92 4.87
N VAL A 101 -7.24 -0.81 4.14
CA VAL A 101 -7.66 -0.76 2.74
C VAL A 101 -6.45 -0.41 1.89
N VAL A 102 -6.07 -1.28 0.96
CA VAL A 102 -4.95 -1.09 0.03
C VAL A 102 -5.43 -0.29 -1.19
N LEU A 103 -4.79 0.85 -1.45
CA LEU A 103 -5.37 1.92 -2.26
C LEU A 103 -4.63 2.13 -3.57
N VAL A 104 -3.31 2.25 -3.52
CA VAL A 104 -2.46 2.66 -4.64
C VAL A 104 -1.16 1.85 -4.59
N GLY A 105 -0.78 1.26 -5.72
CA GLY A 105 0.55 0.69 -5.91
C GLY A 105 1.24 1.40 -7.06
N GLY A 106 2.55 1.54 -7.00
CA GLY A 106 3.31 2.13 -8.09
C GLY A 106 4.82 2.06 -7.91
N ASP A 107 5.53 2.24 -9.01
CA ASP A 107 6.97 2.29 -9.07
C ASP A 107 7.47 3.73 -8.92
N LYS A 108 8.33 3.96 -7.93
CA LYS A 108 8.97 5.27 -7.68
C LYS A 108 10.38 5.38 -8.25
N THR A 109 10.88 4.39 -9.01
CA THR A 109 12.25 4.36 -9.54
C THR A 109 12.64 5.66 -10.24
N ALA A 110 11.83 6.14 -11.20
CA ALA A 110 12.15 7.35 -11.97
C ALA A 110 11.83 8.66 -11.23
N LEU A 111 10.80 8.66 -10.36
CA LEU A 111 10.27 9.89 -9.75
C LEU A 111 10.87 10.18 -8.37
N GLY A 112 11.44 9.17 -7.70
CA GLY A 112 11.91 9.28 -6.33
C GLY A 112 10.81 9.78 -5.40
N ASN A 113 11.11 10.75 -4.55
CA ASN A 113 10.14 11.29 -3.60
C ASN A 113 9.02 12.12 -4.25
N ARG A 114 9.19 12.56 -5.51
CA ARG A 114 8.13 13.23 -6.28
C ARG A 114 6.96 12.30 -6.62
N TRP A 115 7.13 10.99 -6.43
CA TRP A 115 6.05 10.02 -6.53
C TRP A 115 4.98 10.26 -5.46
N TYR A 116 5.33 10.64 -4.23
CA TYR A 116 4.36 10.67 -3.13
C TYR A 116 3.23 11.69 -3.29
N PRO A 117 3.47 12.99 -3.54
CA PRO A 117 2.40 14.00 -3.49
C PRO A 117 1.14 13.65 -4.32
N PRO A 118 1.25 13.28 -5.62
CA PRO A 118 0.06 12.91 -6.40
C PRO A 118 -0.56 11.58 -5.95
N HIS A 119 0.23 10.59 -5.54
CA HIS A 119 -0.27 9.28 -5.14
C HIS A 119 -0.90 9.29 -3.74
N VAL A 120 -0.45 10.17 -2.85
CA VAL A 120 -1.07 10.40 -1.54
C VAL A 120 -2.46 11.01 -1.71
N GLN A 121 -2.60 12.05 -2.54
CA GLN A 121 -3.91 12.61 -2.85
C GLN A 121 -4.84 11.54 -3.44
N GLN A 122 -4.33 10.78 -4.41
CA GLN A 122 -5.09 9.68 -5.02
C GLN A 122 -5.49 8.60 -4.01
N ALA A 123 -4.62 8.25 -3.06
CA ALA A 123 -4.93 7.27 -2.02
C ALA A 123 -6.06 7.77 -1.11
N GLN A 124 -6.03 9.05 -0.69
CA GLN A 124 -7.11 9.64 0.11
C GLN A 124 -8.45 9.63 -0.63
N ASP A 125 -8.47 10.02 -1.90
CA ASP A 125 -9.68 10.02 -2.72
C ASP A 125 -10.26 8.60 -2.89
N ARG A 126 -9.38 7.60 -3.06
CA ARG A 126 -9.77 6.18 -3.14
C ARG A 126 -10.29 5.65 -1.82
N LEU A 127 -9.73 6.09 -0.69
CA LEU A 127 -10.19 5.68 0.63
C LEU A 127 -11.60 6.22 0.90
N ASP A 128 -11.83 7.50 0.60
CA ASP A 128 -13.17 8.11 0.64
C ASP A 128 -14.15 7.36 -0.26
N GLN A 129 -13.75 7.03 -1.49
CA GLN A 129 -14.57 6.26 -2.41
C GLN A 129 -14.92 4.88 -1.85
N TRP A 130 -13.96 4.20 -1.23
CA TRP A 130 -14.17 2.88 -0.63
C TRP A 130 -15.15 2.95 0.54
N CYS A 131 -14.97 3.89 1.47
CA CYS A 131 -15.87 4.06 2.63
C CYS A 131 -17.29 4.46 2.22
N ARG A 132 -17.48 5.22 1.14
CA ARG A 132 -18.84 5.49 0.60
C ARG A 132 -19.58 4.22 0.16
N LYS A 133 -18.85 3.15 -0.21
CA LYS A 133 -19.41 1.85 -0.60
C LYS A 133 -19.50 0.86 0.56
N HIS A 134 -18.84 1.16 1.68
CA HIS A 134 -18.79 0.33 2.88
C HIS A 134 -19.18 1.22 4.07
N PRO A 135 -20.49 1.54 4.21
CA PRO A 135 -20.97 2.57 5.13
C PRO A 135 -20.75 2.25 6.60
N ASP A 136 -20.39 1.02 6.95
CA ASP A 136 -20.05 0.59 8.31
C ASP A 136 -18.61 0.96 8.69
N TYR A 137 -17.80 1.42 7.73
CA TYR A 137 -16.41 1.79 7.96
C TYR A 137 -16.18 3.30 7.81
N ARG A 138 -15.25 3.83 8.60
CA ARG A 138 -14.78 5.22 8.51
C ARG A 138 -13.25 5.28 8.38
N PRO A 139 -12.70 6.19 7.58
CA PRO A 139 -11.26 6.40 7.54
C PRO A 139 -10.78 6.94 8.88
N ILE A 140 -9.66 6.42 9.38
CA ILE A 140 -9.02 6.98 10.57
C ILE A 140 -8.32 8.26 10.15
N VAL A 141 -8.74 9.38 10.74
CA VAL A 141 -8.09 10.67 10.53
C VAL A 141 -6.79 10.67 11.32
N ARG A 142 -5.68 11.09 10.69
CA ARG A 142 -4.43 11.31 11.39
C ARG A 142 -4.72 12.37 12.46
N ARG A 143 -4.60 11.99 13.73
CA ARG A 143 -4.60 12.99 14.80
C ARG A 143 -3.33 13.80 14.61
N GLY A 144 -3.49 15.06 14.21
CA GLY A 144 -2.37 15.99 14.26
C GLY A 144 -1.90 16.07 15.69
N ASP A 145 -0.60 15.89 15.92
CA ASP A 145 0.02 16.54 17.06
C ASP A 145 -0.30 18.05 16.92
N LEU A 146 -1.14 18.55 17.83
CA LEU A 146 -1.30 19.98 18.11
C LEU A 146 -0.02 20.49 18.77
#